data_AF-A0AA85J615-F1
#
_entry.id   AF-A0AA85J615-F1
#
_cell.length_a   1.000
_cell.length_b   1.000
_cell.length_c   1.000
_cell.angle_alpha   90.00
_cell.angle_beta   90.00
_cell.angle_gamma   90.00
#
_symmetry.space_group_name_H-M   'P 1'
#
loop_
_entity.id
_entity.type
_entity.pdbx_description
1 polymer ?
#
loop_
_entity_poly.entity_id
_entity_poly.type
_entity_poly.pdbx_seq_one_letter_code
_entity_poly.pdbx_strand_id
1 'polypeptide(L)'
;MTLKRKKSYRVVASKKSKLIFIVAVMFFQLSSITIYRYYAISKLFEEEEFVEPEIMYNMDTLRKCTQSENDWLQCIKQLNNLTRVSSARVRGFDSSVHLIRTPINCTFLDIQIPFKMNNKHYLNVTLNERYVLPRSSAIAKNGNLTVKSVNTNRHYPKYFNVKEALNAIHKGLPQKEMPVNGEPIIIVRIPKKICNPLEPTDKLDLIVMIKSCIYCFSKRSYARETYMKLELWRDLKVQFVFVVGLPTPNETDIYHFEGVNVNLYRDALKLSKIYANSRWLAAKKLENESKVYQDMLIGSFYDTYFNLTLKLMSTYRWAATFCDQKTPLYIFIDDDYVLLPNNTINLVRKLNASFIKSIIGGPVHPSSIVARPSKDYFHLKWAVSEREYPWERYPPYFYGTGYILSSTIVNDASLAMAFTQNIRIDDSYLGIVLSRLNKTLTDMKEFRIDAEEKQIESGAVVIHTDVAEDIIDWGTGQIKKT
;
A
#
# COMPACT_ATOMS: atom_id res chain seq x y z
N MET A 1 -90.77 26.91 -1.72
CA MET A 1 -90.18 27.88 -0.78
C MET A 1 -89.35 27.13 0.25
N THR A 2 -88.03 27.30 0.15
CA THR A 2 -87.03 27.40 1.24
C THR A 2 -86.77 26.26 2.26
N LEU A 3 -85.45 26.05 2.44
CA LEU A 3 -84.71 25.55 3.62
C LEU A 3 -84.59 24.03 3.87
N LYS A 4 -83.37 23.51 3.68
CA LYS A 4 -82.62 22.84 4.77
C LYS A 4 -81.11 22.84 4.54
N ARG A 5 -80.40 23.26 5.59
CA ARG A 5 -78.94 23.44 5.77
C ARG A 5 -78.13 22.16 5.52
N LYS A 6 -76.96 22.27 4.88
CA LYS A 6 -75.83 21.33 5.04
C LYS A 6 -74.73 21.98 5.89
N LYS A 7 -74.43 21.37 7.05
CA LYS A 7 -73.31 21.73 7.92
C LYS A 7 -71.98 21.31 7.25
N SER A 8 -71.01 22.22 7.22
CA SER A 8 -69.62 21.93 6.88
C SER A 8 -68.90 21.39 8.11
N TYR A 9 -68.31 20.19 8.01
CA TYR A 9 -67.38 19.67 9.01
C TYR A 9 -65.95 20.02 8.59
N ARG A 10 -65.32 20.91 9.36
CA ARG A 10 -63.90 21.26 9.22
C ARG A 10 -63.10 20.23 10.02
N VAL A 11 -62.40 19.31 9.35
CA VAL A 11 -61.47 18.38 10.01
C VAL A 11 -60.24 19.17 10.44
N VAL A 12 -60.13 19.48 11.73
CA VAL A 12 -58.95 20.08 12.33
C VAL A 12 -57.96 18.97 12.66
N ALA A 13 -57.01 18.73 11.75
CA ALA A 13 -55.90 17.82 12.04
C ALA A 13 -54.99 18.45 13.11
N SER A 14 -54.86 17.78 14.26
CA SER A 14 -54.04 18.26 15.38
C SER A 14 -52.56 18.36 14.98
N LYS A 15 -51.81 19.30 15.58
CA LYS A 15 -50.35 19.44 15.39
C LYS A 15 -49.59 18.12 15.62
N LYS A 16 -50.06 17.28 16.56
CA LYS A 16 -49.47 15.97 16.88
C LYS A 16 -49.62 14.98 15.71
N SER A 17 -50.76 15.01 15.02
CA SER A 17 -51.06 14.16 13.85
C SER A 17 -50.18 14.52 12.64
N LYS A 18 -49.95 15.82 12.41
CA LYS A 18 -49.02 16.28 11.36
C LYS A 18 -47.56 15.91 11.66
N LEU A 19 -47.13 16.00 12.93
CA LEU A 19 -45.78 15.61 13.32
C LEU A 19 -45.55 14.09 13.16
N ILE A 20 -46.52 13.26 13.56
CA ILE A 20 -46.45 11.80 13.37
C ILE A 20 -46.41 11.45 11.88
N PHE A 21 -47.20 12.12 11.04
CA PHE A 21 -47.18 11.89 9.59
C PHE A 21 -45.86 12.31 8.96
N ILE A 22 -45.28 13.45 9.37
CA ILE A 22 -43.96 13.91 8.88
C ILE A 22 -42.85 12.97 9.35
N VAL A 23 -42.87 12.53 10.61
CA VAL A 23 -41.89 11.57 11.13
C VAL A 23 -42.03 10.22 10.43
N ALA A 24 -43.25 9.75 10.18
CA ALA A 24 -43.47 8.51 9.43
C ALA A 24 -43.01 8.62 7.97
N VAL A 25 -43.32 9.72 7.27
CA VAL A 25 -42.83 9.97 5.91
C VAL A 25 -41.32 10.10 5.87
N MET A 26 -40.69 10.77 6.84
CA MET A 26 -39.23 10.85 6.98
C MET A 26 -38.62 9.49 7.29
N PHE A 27 -39.25 8.67 8.15
CA PHE A 27 -38.78 7.31 8.46
C PHE A 27 -38.91 6.40 7.24
N PHE A 28 -40.02 6.47 6.50
CA PHE A 28 -40.23 5.74 5.26
C PHE A 28 -39.30 6.23 4.15
N GLN A 29 -39.02 7.53 4.04
CA GLN A 29 -38.04 8.05 3.09
C GLN A 29 -36.61 7.66 3.48
N LEU A 30 -36.25 7.71 4.77
CA LEU A 30 -34.95 7.25 5.26
C LEU A 30 -34.78 5.75 5.08
N SER A 31 -35.79 4.94 5.39
CA SER A 31 -35.75 3.49 5.17
C SER A 31 -35.76 3.17 3.68
N SER A 32 -36.51 3.92 2.85
CA SER A 32 -36.49 3.75 1.39
C SER A 32 -35.17 4.20 0.78
N ILE A 33 -34.53 5.26 1.26
CA ILE A 33 -33.19 5.72 0.81
C ILE A 33 -32.11 4.77 1.31
N THR A 34 -32.25 4.21 2.52
CA THR A 34 -31.31 3.23 3.07
C THR A 34 -31.46 1.89 2.36
N ILE A 35 -32.69 1.45 2.08
CA ILE A 35 -32.99 0.26 1.28
C ILE A 35 -32.57 0.50 -0.17
N TYR A 36 -32.80 1.67 -0.78
CA TYR A 36 -32.37 1.97 -2.15
C TYR A 36 -30.85 2.12 -2.25
N ARG A 37 -30.16 2.68 -1.24
CA ARG A 37 -28.69 2.61 -1.14
C ARG A 37 -28.23 1.17 -0.98
N TYR A 38 -28.88 0.37 -0.15
CA TYR A 38 -28.54 -1.04 0.05
C TYR A 38 -28.85 -1.90 -1.19
N TYR A 39 -29.89 -1.56 -1.95
CA TYR A 39 -30.37 -2.23 -3.15
C TYR A 39 -29.56 -1.81 -4.40
N ALA A 40 -29.15 -0.55 -4.48
CA ALA A 40 -28.14 -0.08 -5.44
C ALA A 40 -26.76 -0.68 -5.12
N ILE A 41 -26.44 -0.88 -3.84
CA ILE A 41 -25.27 -1.66 -3.43
C ILE A 41 -25.47 -3.16 -3.71
N SER A 42 -26.68 -3.69 -3.91
CA SER A 42 -26.92 -5.13 -4.13
C SER A 42 -27.10 -5.57 -5.58
N LYS A 43 -27.16 -4.65 -6.56
CA LYS A 43 -27.07 -5.03 -7.96
C LYS A 43 -25.63 -5.49 -8.25
N LEU A 44 -25.48 -6.62 -8.93
CA LEU A 44 -24.25 -6.97 -9.63
C LEU A 44 -23.88 -5.75 -10.47
N PHE A 45 -22.66 -5.22 -10.33
CA PHE A 45 -22.21 -4.17 -11.23
C PHE A 45 -22.28 -4.73 -12.65
N GLU A 46 -23.21 -4.23 -13.45
CA GLU A 46 -23.17 -4.42 -14.89
C GLU A 46 -21.89 -3.71 -15.38
N GLU A 47 -21.22 -4.24 -16.40
CA GLU A 47 -19.99 -3.63 -16.93
C GLU A 47 -20.24 -2.14 -17.22
N GLU A 48 -19.31 -1.26 -16.79
CA GLU A 48 -19.33 0.20 -16.93
C GLU A 48 -20.09 1.04 -15.88
N GLU A 49 -20.64 0.45 -14.81
CA GLU A 49 -21.27 1.23 -13.74
C GLU A 49 -20.25 2.06 -12.92
N PHE A 50 -20.57 3.34 -12.66
CA PHE A 50 -19.77 4.23 -11.81
C PHE A 50 -20.28 4.20 -10.36
N VAL A 51 -19.38 3.97 -9.42
CA VAL A 51 -19.65 4.05 -7.97
C VAL A 51 -19.11 5.33 -7.36
N GLU A 52 -19.81 5.81 -6.32
CA GLU A 52 -19.35 6.96 -5.55
C GLU A 52 -18.10 6.61 -4.71
N PRO A 53 -17.12 7.53 -4.59
CA PRO A 53 -15.86 7.26 -3.90
C PRO A 53 -16.01 6.92 -2.42
N GLU A 54 -17.12 7.32 -1.76
CA GLU A 54 -17.46 6.96 -0.38
C GLU A 54 -17.47 5.45 -0.15
N ILE A 55 -17.81 4.66 -1.17
CA ILE A 55 -17.86 3.20 -1.07
C ILE A 55 -16.46 2.63 -0.83
N MET A 56 -15.43 3.19 -1.49
CA MET A 56 -14.04 2.80 -1.32
C MET A 56 -13.54 3.09 0.11
N TYR A 57 -13.87 4.26 0.67
CA TYR A 57 -13.47 4.62 2.04
C TYR A 57 -14.29 3.90 3.11
N ASN A 58 -15.49 3.43 2.79
CA ASN A 58 -16.35 2.67 3.70
C ASN A 58 -16.30 1.16 3.47
N MET A 59 -15.33 0.66 2.69
CA MET A 59 -15.11 -0.77 2.51
C MET A 59 -15.01 -1.47 3.86
N ASP A 60 -15.91 -2.43 4.07
CA ASP A 60 -16.00 -3.21 5.31
C ASP A 60 -15.41 -4.61 5.15
N THR A 61 -14.60 -4.81 4.12
CA THR A 61 -14.05 -6.11 3.75
C THR A 61 -13.24 -6.75 4.85
N LEU A 62 -12.29 -6.02 5.45
CA LEU A 62 -11.52 -6.57 6.57
C LEU A 62 -12.42 -6.93 7.77
N ARG A 63 -13.49 -6.14 8.01
CA ARG A 63 -14.47 -6.43 9.07
C ARG A 63 -15.24 -7.72 8.78
N LYS A 64 -15.77 -7.88 7.56
CA LYS A 64 -16.47 -9.09 7.11
C LYS A 64 -15.56 -10.31 7.19
N CYS A 65 -14.34 -10.20 6.67
CA CYS A 65 -13.35 -11.27 6.69
C CYS A 65 -12.86 -11.66 8.08
N THR A 66 -13.13 -10.87 9.13
CA THR A 66 -12.63 -11.14 10.48
C THR A 66 -13.76 -11.37 11.49
N GLN A 67 -15.00 -11.60 11.04
CA GLN A 67 -16.12 -11.93 11.93
C GLN A 67 -15.92 -13.27 12.63
N SER A 68 -15.45 -14.28 11.90
CA SER A 68 -15.03 -15.57 12.43
C SER A 68 -13.77 -16.08 11.74
N GLU A 69 -13.15 -17.11 12.31
CA GLU A 69 -12.01 -17.79 11.67
C GLU A 69 -12.39 -18.44 10.33
N ASN A 70 -13.61 -18.98 10.22
CA ASN A 70 -14.11 -19.54 8.97
C ASN A 70 -14.26 -18.46 7.89
N ASP A 71 -14.80 -17.28 8.24
CA ASP A 71 -14.93 -16.15 7.29
C ASP A 71 -13.55 -15.69 6.80
N TRP A 72 -12.57 -15.68 7.70
CA TRP A 72 -11.18 -15.36 7.37
C TRP A 72 -10.58 -16.35 6.36
N LEU A 73 -10.72 -17.65 6.64
CA LEU A 73 -10.24 -18.70 5.73
C LEU A 73 -10.93 -18.63 4.37
N GLN A 74 -12.24 -18.35 4.34
CA GLN A 74 -12.98 -18.15 3.10
C GLN A 74 -12.51 -16.91 2.34
N CYS A 75 -12.31 -15.77 3.01
CA CYS A 75 -11.77 -14.56 2.40
C CYS A 75 -10.37 -14.79 1.83
N ILE A 76 -9.46 -15.42 2.57
CA ILE A 76 -8.11 -15.72 2.08
C ILE A 76 -8.17 -16.67 0.88
N LYS A 77 -9.00 -17.71 0.92
CA LYS A 77 -9.19 -18.61 -0.22
C LYS A 77 -9.70 -17.86 -1.47
N GLN A 78 -10.58 -16.88 -1.29
CA GLN A 78 -11.08 -16.07 -2.39
C GLN A 78 -10.06 -15.05 -2.89
N LEU A 79 -9.32 -14.39 -2.01
CA LEU A 79 -8.21 -13.52 -2.39
C LEU A 79 -7.18 -14.26 -3.25
N ASN A 80 -6.90 -15.54 -2.92
CA ASN A 80 -6.02 -16.42 -3.69
C ASN A 80 -6.59 -16.89 -5.04
N ASN A 81 -7.92 -16.84 -5.19
CA ASN A 81 -8.65 -17.34 -6.34
C ASN A 81 -9.64 -16.27 -6.82
N LEU A 82 -9.21 -15.00 -6.86
CA LEU A 82 -10.09 -13.90 -7.25
C LEU A 82 -10.54 -14.13 -8.69
N THR A 83 -11.76 -14.59 -8.87
CA THR A 83 -12.44 -14.54 -10.17
C THR A 83 -13.24 -13.25 -10.17
N ARG A 84 -12.95 -12.34 -11.11
CA ARG A 84 -13.72 -11.09 -11.25
C ARG A 84 -15.17 -11.46 -11.55
N VAL A 85 -16.05 -11.27 -10.57
CA VAL A 85 -17.50 -11.53 -10.72
C VAL A 85 -18.20 -10.31 -11.30
N SER A 86 -17.80 -9.12 -10.84
CA SER A 86 -18.28 -7.81 -11.34
C SER A 86 -17.31 -6.72 -10.87
N SER A 87 -17.04 -5.72 -11.71
CA SER A 87 -16.23 -4.55 -11.35
C SER A 87 -16.96 -3.24 -11.67
N ALA A 88 -16.71 -2.22 -10.86
CA ALA A 88 -17.22 -0.86 -11.08
C ALA A 88 -16.09 0.16 -11.07
N ARG A 89 -16.22 1.20 -11.90
CA ARG A 89 -15.27 2.33 -11.90
C ARG A 89 -15.61 3.30 -10.80
N VAL A 90 -14.61 3.85 -10.12
CA VAL A 90 -14.85 4.86 -9.09
C VAL A 90 -14.96 6.24 -9.73
N ARG A 91 -16.08 6.94 -9.50
CA ARG A 91 -16.30 8.29 -10.03
C ARG A 91 -15.21 9.24 -9.51
N GLY A 92 -14.74 10.14 -10.38
CA GLY A 92 -13.70 11.12 -10.04
C GLY A 92 -12.28 10.58 -10.07
N PHE A 93 -12.10 9.29 -10.37
CA PHE A 93 -10.79 8.68 -10.58
C PHE A 93 -10.60 8.26 -12.04
N ASP A 94 -9.33 8.09 -12.43
CA ASP A 94 -8.99 7.50 -13.71
C ASP A 94 -9.53 6.06 -13.81
N SER A 95 -9.68 5.60 -15.06
CA SER A 95 -10.08 4.23 -15.39
C SER A 95 -9.26 3.12 -14.74
N SER A 96 -8.10 3.41 -14.16
CA SER A 96 -7.25 2.48 -13.41
C SER A 96 -7.73 2.16 -11.98
N VAL A 97 -8.78 2.83 -11.48
CA VAL A 97 -9.31 2.62 -10.12
C VAL A 97 -10.68 1.96 -10.18
N HIS A 98 -10.77 0.74 -9.65
CA HIS A 98 -12.01 -0.03 -9.64
C HIS A 98 -12.31 -0.62 -8.27
N LEU A 99 -13.60 -0.90 -8.05
CA LEU A 99 -14.03 -1.79 -6.98
C LEU A 99 -14.38 -3.14 -7.59
N ILE A 100 -13.83 -4.21 -7.02
CA ILE A 100 -14.17 -5.59 -7.38
C ILE A 100 -15.05 -6.16 -6.27
N ARG A 101 -16.15 -6.80 -6.66
CA ARG A 101 -16.98 -7.58 -5.73
C ARG A 101 -16.68 -9.06 -5.87
N THR A 102 -16.67 -9.74 -4.72
CA THR A 102 -16.47 -11.19 -4.61
C THR A 102 -17.76 -11.91 -4.23
N PRO A 103 -17.85 -13.25 -4.40
CA PRO A 103 -19.05 -14.04 -4.10
C PRO A 103 -19.57 -13.91 -2.65
N ILE A 104 -18.71 -13.61 -1.66
CA ILE A 104 -19.11 -13.37 -0.25
C ILE A 104 -19.48 -11.92 0.03
N ASN A 105 -19.78 -11.14 -1.01
CA ASN A 105 -20.20 -9.75 -0.86
C ASN A 105 -19.13 -8.86 -0.17
N CYS A 106 -17.85 -9.19 -0.35
CA CYS A 106 -16.72 -8.34 0.00
C CYS A 106 -16.32 -7.47 -1.20
N THR A 107 -15.95 -6.21 -0.91
CA THR A 107 -15.56 -5.20 -1.90
C THR A 107 -14.08 -4.90 -1.75
N PHE A 108 -13.30 -5.10 -2.80
CA PHE A 108 -11.87 -4.82 -2.80
C PHE A 108 -11.57 -3.64 -3.70
N LEU A 109 -10.58 -2.84 -3.30
CA LEU A 109 -10.05 -1.80 -4.17
C LEU A 109 -9.00 -2.41 -5.08
N ASP A 110 -9.22 -2.29 -6.38
CA ASP A 110 -8.30 -2.66 -7.42
C ASP A 110 -7.65 -1.38 -7.98
N ILE A 111 -6.32 -1.25 -7.79
CA ILE A 111 -5.52 -0.17 -8.35
C ILE A 111 -4.63 -0.71 -9.47
N GLN A 112 -4.97 -0.36 -10.71
CA GLN A 112 -4.23 -0.70 -11.93
C GLN A 112 -3.26 0.43 -12.31
N ILE A 113 -2.46 0.22 -13.37
CA ILE A 113 -1.67 1.30 -13.96
C ILE A 113 -2.54 2.04 -14.97
N PRO A 114 -2.58 3.39 -14.95
CA PRO A 114 -3.31 4.17 -15.93
C PRO A 114 -2.58 4.17 -17.30
N PHE A 115 -2.89 3.22 -18.17
CA PHE A 115 -2.43 3.26 -19.57
C PHE A 115 -3.52 2.85 -20.57
N LYS A 116 -3.47 3.45 -21.76
CA LYS A 116 -4.37 3.12 -22.88
C LYS A 116 -3.71 2.09 -23.81
N MET A 117 -4.51 1.20 -24.37
CA MET A 117 -4.07 0.27 -25.42
C MET A 117 -4.43 0.83 -26.80
N ASN A 118 -3.58 0.62 -27.80
CA ASN A 118 -3.91 1.01 -29.18
C ASN A 118 -4.79 -0.08 -29.84
N ASN A 119 -6.02 0.28 -30.22
CA ASN A 119 -7.19 -0.58 -30.47
C ASN A 119 -7.14 -1.57 -31.67
N LYS A 120 -5.98 -2.02 -32.15
CA LYS A 120 -5.96 -2.95 -33.30
C LYS A 120 -6.20 -4.42 -32.99
N HIS A 121 -6.08 -4.86 -31.73
CA HIS A 121 -6.39 -6.24 -31.38
C HIS A 121 -7.04 -6.30 -30.00
N TYR A 122 -8.31 -6.70 -29.98
CA TYR A 122 -9.03 -7.14 -28.79
C TYR A 122 -8.14 -8.11 -28.01
N LEU A 123 -7.68 -7.68 -26.83
CA LEU A 123 -7.18 -8.62 -25.85
C LEU A 123 -8.39 -9.34 -25.30
N ASN A 124 -8.58 -10.57 -25.77
CA ASN A 124 -9.28 -11.59 -25.03
C ASN A 124 -8.43 -11.81 -23.76
N VAL A 125 -8.64 -10.96 -22.74
CA VAL A 125 -8.04 -11.12 -21.42
C VAL A 125 -8.77 -12.30 -20.80
N THR A 126 -8.40 -13.50 -21.23
CA THR A 126 -8.59 -14.68 -20.40
C THR A 126 -7.74 -14.41 -19.15
N LEU A 127 -8.39 -13.88 -18.11
CA LEU A 127 -7.91 -13.80 -16.72
C LEU A 127 -7.71 -15.23 -16.19
N ASN A 128 -6.81 -15.96 -16.81
CA ASN A 128 -6.21 -17.20 -16.37
C ASN A 128 -4.71 -16.90 -16.48
N GLU A 129 -3.96 -16.71 -15.41
CA GLU A 129 -3.87 -17.60 -14.26
C GLU A 129 -3.44 -16.82 -12.99
N ARG A 130 -4.23 -16.99 -11.91
CA ARG A 130 -3.82 -16.88 -10.50
C ARG A 130 -3.52 -15.47 -9.93
N TYR A 131 -4.54 -14.88 -9.28
CA TYR A 131 -4.37 -13.96 -8.13
C TYR A 131 -3.86 -14.73 -6.91
N VAL A 132 -2.72 -15.38 -7.01
CA VAL A 132 -2.13 -16.03 -5.85
C VAL A 132 -1.55 -14.91 -4.99
N LEU A 133 -2.06 -14.71 -3.77
CA LEU A 133 -1.24 -14.09 -2.72
C LEU A 133 0.04 -14.91 -2.75
N PRO A 134 1.19 -14.33 -3.17
CA PRO A 134 2.34 -15.12 -3.61
C PRO A 134 2.58 -16.15 -2.54
N ARG A 135 2.38 -17.43 -2.88
CA ARG A 135 2.58 -18.50 -1.90
C ARG A 135 3.95 -18.22 -1.33
N SER A 136 4.05 -18.03 -0.02
CA SER A 136 5.34 -17.98 0.69
C SER A 136 6.23 -19.18 0.33
N SER A 137 5.63 -20.20 -0.28
CA SER A 137 6.24 -21.31 -0.97
C SER A 137 6.16 -21.24 -2.52
N ALA A 138 6.77 -20.25 -3.18
CA ALA A 138 7.50 -20.52 -4.43
C ALA A 138 8.81 -21.26 -4.08
N ILE A 139 8.61 -22.34 -3.34
CA ILE A 139 9.54 -23.31 -2.83
C ILE A 139 9.18 -24.53 -3.64
N ALA A 140 10.08 -24.93 -4.54
CA ALA A 140 9.92 -26.18 -5.25
C ALA A 140 9.71 -27.29 -4.20
N LYS A 141 8.54 -27.93 -4.21
CA LYS A 141 8.40 -29.24 -3.56
C LYS A 141 9.32 -30.18 -4.34
N ASN A 142 10.25 -30.82 -3.64
CA ASN A 142 11.07 -31.92 -4.16
C ASN A 142 10.21 -32.85 -5.02
N GLY A 143 10.44 -32.81 -6.32
CA GLY A 143 9.81 -33.66 -7.30
C GLY A 143 10.54 -33.47 -8.61
N ASN A 144 11.05 -34.56 -9.18
CA ASN A 144 11.74 -34.59 -10.46
C ASN A 144 10.84 -33.97 -11.55
N LEU A 145 11.01 -32.67 -11.79
CA LEU A 145 10.43 -31.98 -12.94
C LEU A 145 11.39 -32.17 -14.10
N THR A 146 11.04 -33.05 -15.02
CA THR A 146 11.57 -33.00 -16.38
C THR A 146 11.35 -31.59 -16.91
N VAL A 147 12.46 -30.89 -17.15
CA VAL A 147 12.50 -29.52 -17.66
C VAL A 147 11.89 -29.53 -19.07
N LYS A 148 10.61 -29.21 -19.19
CA LYS A 148 10.09 -28.67 -20.44
C LYS A 148 10.66 -27.26 -20.55
N SER A 149 11.45 -27.02 -21.60
CA SER A 149 11.88 -25.67 -21.97
C SER A 149 10.65 -24.78 -22.13
N VAL A 150 10.39 -23.95 -21.11
CA VAL A 150 9.45 -22.86 -21.26
C VAL A 150 10.14 -21.87 -22.17
N ASN A 151 9.58 -21.71 -23.37
CA ASN A 151 10.07 -20.81 -24.40
C ASN A 151 10.32 -19.42 -23.77
N THR A 152 11.59 -19.01 -23.73
CA THR A 152 12.09 -17.86 -22.97
C THR A 152 11.78 -16.53 -23.68
N ASN A 153 10.50 -16.16 -23.74
CA ASN A 153 10.07 -14.79 -24.05
C ASN A 153 9.81 -13.95 -22.77
N ARG A 154 10.09 -14.52 -21.58
CA ARG A 154 10.06 -13.82 -20.29
C ARG A 154 11.39 -13.10 -20.07
N HIS A 155 11.60 -12.05 -20.85
CA HIS A 155 12.86 -11.30 -20.87
C HIS A 155 13.09 -10.49 -19.59
N TYR A 156 14.23 -10.73 -18.94
CA TYR A 156 14.90 -9.77 -18.08
C TYR A 156 16.12 -9.21 -18.83
N PRO A 157 16.23 -7.89 -19.05
CA PRO A 157 15.16 -6.92 -19.24
C PRO A 157 14.73 -6.92 -20.71
N LYS A 158 13.46 -6.60 -21.01
CA LYS A 158 13.23 -5.92 -22.29
C LYS A 158 13.86 -4.54 -22.16
N TYR A 159 14.84 -4.23 -23.02
CA TYR A 159 15.23 -2.84 -23.20
C TYR A 159 13.97 -2.07 -23.60
N PHE A 160 13.57 -1.15 -22.73
CA PHE A 160 12.36 -0.37 -22.86
C PHE A 160 12.70 1.01 -22.31
N ASN A 161 12.73 1.99 -23.20
CA ASN A 161 13.02 3.36 -22.82
C ASN A 161 11.84 3.89 -22.00
N VAL A 162 11.99 3.92 -20.68
CA VAL A 162 10.92 4.32 -19.76
C VAL A 162 10.45 5.76 -20.04
N LYS A 163 11.33 6.65 -20.51
CA LYS A 163 10.95 8.03 -20.87
C LYS A 163 10.07 8.09 -22.12
N GLU A 164 10.39 7.28 -23.14
CA GLU A 164 9.54 7.13 -24.32
C GLU A 164 8.23 6.41 -23.99
N ALA A 165 8.27 5.43 -23.07
CA ALA A 165 7.10 4.74 -22.56
C ALA A 165 6.13 5.67 -21.84
N LEU A 166 6.64 6.55 -20.97
CA LEU A 166 5.86 7.57 -20.29
C LEU A 166 5.12 8.47 -21.30
N ASN A 167 5.78 8.79 -22.41
CA ASN A 167 5.18 9.54 -23.53
C ASN A 167 4.21 8.68 -24.37
N ALA A 168 4.50 7.39 -24.56
CA ALA A 168 3.68 6.45 -25.32
C ALA A 168 2.41 6.04 -24.56
N ILE A 169 2.41 6.01 -23.23
CA ILE A 169 1.23 5.77 -22.39
C ILE A 169 0.13 6.80 -22.67
N HIS A 170 0.50 8.05 -22.96
CA HIS A 170 -0.43 9.10 -23.36
C HIS A 170 -1.03 8.86 -24.76
N LYS A 171 -0.36 8.07 -25.61
CA LYS A 171 -0.72 7.80 -27.02
C LYS A 171 -1.24 6.39 -27.28
N GLY A 172 -1.09 5.47 -26.33
CA GLY A 172 -1.48 4.06 -26.40
C GLY A 172 -0.28 3.10 -26.62
N LEU A 173 -0.16 2.04 -25.81
CA LEU A 173 0.95 1.09 -25.88
C LEU A 173 0.69 -0.07 -26.87
N PRO A 174 1.72 -0.55 -27.61
CA PRO A 174 1.65 -1.77 -28.40
C PRO A 174 1.82 -3.04 -27.54
N GLN A 175 1.27 -4.18 -27.98
CA GLN A 175 1.23 -5.44 -27.22
C GLN A 175 2.61 -5.95 -26.75
N LYS A 176 3.66 -5.71 -27.53
CA LYS A 176 5.04 -6.11 -27.18
C LYS A 176 5.62 -5.35 -25.98
N GLU A 177 5.02 -4.21 -25.64
CA GLU A 177 5.39 -3.29 -24.56
C GLU A 177 4.46 -3.40 -23.35
N MET A 178 3.71 -4.50 -23.22
CA MET A 178 2.89 -4.72 -22.02
C MET A 178 3.74 -4.74 -20.73
N PRO A 179 3.25 -4.14 -19.64
CA PRO A 179 3.94 -4.14 -18.35
C PRO A 179 4.12 -5.55 -17.79
N VAL A 180 5.32 -5.86 -17.32
CA VAL A 180 5.69 -7.16 -16.73
C VAL A 180 5.12 -7.35 -15.32
N ASN A 181 4.89 -6.25 -14.61
CA ASN A 181 4.16 -6.22 -13.33
C ASN A 181 2.88 -5.39 -13.48
N GLY A 182 2.19 -5.54 -14.61
CA GLY A 182 0.96 -4.82 -14.94
C GLY A 182 -0.26 -5.27 -14.15
N GLU A 183 -0.12 -6.35 -13.38
CA GLU A 183 -1.21 -6.93 -12.62
C GLU A 183 -1.78 -5.92 -11.60
N PRO A 184 -3.08 -6.03 -11.32
CA PRO A 184 -3.73 -5.12 -10.40
C PRO A 184 -3.23 -5.28 -8.96
N ILE A 185 -3.06 -4.17 -8.25
CA ILE A 185 -2.75 -4.19 -6.82
C ILE A 185 -4.06 -4.11 -6.05
N ILE A 186 -4.35 -5.18 -5.33
CA ILE A 186 -5.56 -5.28 -4.52
C ILE A 186 -5.30 -4.72 -3.12
N ILE A 187 -6.09 -3.75 -2.71
CA ILE A 187 -6.04 -3.10 -1.41
C ILE A 187 -7.29 -3.49 -0.59
N VAL A 188 -7.04 -3.92 0.65
CA VAL A 188 -8.07 -4.35 1.61
C VAL A 188 -8.53 -3.19 2.47
N ARG A 189 -7.63 -2.24 2.75
CA ARG A 189 -7.91 -1.02 3.52
C ARG A 189 -6.99 0.09 3.03
N ILE A 190 -7.56 1.27 2.79
CA ILE A 190 -6.82 2.52 2.61
C ILE A 190 -6.88 3.35 3.90
N PRO A 191 -5.86 4.18 4.17
CA PRO A 191 -5.93 5.13 5.27
C PRO A 191 -7.01 6.18 4.97
N LYS A 192 -7.81 6.57 5.98
CA LYS A 192 -8.96 7.48 5.77
C LYS A 192 -8.61 8.94 6.04
N LYS A 193 -7.61 9.20 6.90
CA LYS A 193 -7.22 10.55 7.33
C LYS A 193 -6.35 11.30 6.31
N ILE A 194 -5.91 10.63 5.26
CA ILE A 194 -4.87 11.13 4.34
C ILE A 194 -5.27 10.81 2.91
N CYS A 195 -5.00 11.75 2.00
CA CYS A 195 -5.26 11.58 0.57
C CYS A 195 -6.70 11.14 0.26
N ASN A 196 -7.65 11.64 1.06
CA ASN A 196 -9.08 11.43 0.84
C ASN A 196 -9.55 12.41 -0.26
N PRO A 197 -10.05 11.94 -1.41
CA PRO A 197 -10.60 12.76 -2.49
C PRO A 197 -11.96 13.35 -2.13
N LEU A 198 -12.67 12.77 -1.15
CA LEU A 198 -14.01 13.18 -0.74
C LEU A 198 -14.00 14.41 0.16
N GLU A 199 -12.87 14.64 0.82
CA GLU A 199 -12.68 15.75 1.72
C GLU A 199 -11.64 16.70 1.11
N PRO A 200 -11.87 18.02 1.10
CA PRO A 200 -10.83 18.99 0.80
C PRO A 200 -9.74 18.85 1.86
N THR A 201 -8.77 18.00 1.55
CA THR A 201 -7.58 17.81 2.36
C THR A 201 -6.65 18.99 2.10
N ASP A 202 -6.31 19.71 3.17
CA ASP A 202 -5.22 20.68 3.16
C ASP A 202 -3.99 20.05 2.51
N LYS A 203 -3.27 20.85 1.70
CA LYS A 203 -1.95 20.41 1.20
C LYS A 203 -1.04 20.10 2.38
N LEU A 204 -0.42 18.94 2.33
CA LEU A 204 0.55 18.47 3.30
C LEU A 204 1.95 18.85 2.84
N ASP A 205 2.84 19.16 3.78
CA ASP A 205 4.25 19.41 3.48
C ASP A 205 5.03 18.10 3.31
N LEU A 206 4.59 17.05 4.01
CA LEU A 206 5.27 15.76 4.07
C LEU A 206 4.29 14.60 4.32
N ILE A 207 4.46 13.50 3.60
CA ILE A 207 3.87 12.21 3.97
C ILE A 207 4.99 11.23 4.34
N VAL A 208 4.84 10.55 5.47
CA VAL A 208 5.78 9.52 5.93
C VAL A 208 5.16 8.14 5.74
N MET A 209 5.77 7.31 4.90
CA MET A 209 5.38 5.93 4.66
C MET A 209 6.23 5.01 5.54
N ILE A 210 5.59 4.30 6.46
CA ILE A 210 6.27 3.44 7.45
C ILE A 210 6.02 1.97 7.07
N LYS A 211 7.07 1.28 6.65
CA LYS A 211 7.03 -0.15 6.34
C LYS A 211 6.98 -0.93 7.66
N SER A 212 5.82 -1.51 7.97
CA SER A 212 5.64 -2.25 9.23
C SER A 212 5.28 -3.71 9.01
N CYS A 213 5.64 -4.59 9.94
CA CYS A 213 5.25 -5.99 9.85
C CYS A 213 3.82 -6.23 10.39
N ILE A 214 3.08 -7.19 9.82
CA ILE A 214 1.73 -7.56 10.27
C ILE A 214 1.60 -7.75 11.81
N TYR A 215 2.60 -8.34 12.46
CA TYR A 215 2.57 -8.61 13.91
C TYR A 215 3.15 -7.49 14.78
N CYS A 216 3.70 -6.43 14.19
CA CYS A 216 4.46 -5.36 14.86
C CYS A 216 3.54 -4.31 15.53
N PHE A 217 2.51 -4.76 16.24
CA PHE A 217 1.52 -3.88 16.88
C PHE A 217 2.14 -2.94 17.91
N SER A 218 3.10 -3.42 18.71
CA SER A 218 3.78 -2.60 19.73
C SER A 218 4.62 -1.49 19.10
N LYS A 219 5.38 -1.80 18.04
CA LYS A 219 6.16 -0.80 17.29
C LYS A 219 5.27 0.30 16.70
N ARG A 220 4.12 -0.08 16.13
CA ARG A 220 3.15 0.92 15.63
C ARG A 220 2.52 1.75 16.75
N SER A 221 2.25 1.16 17.92
CA SER A 221 1.79 1.92 19.10
C SER A 221 2.86 2.90 19.56
N TYR A 222 4.10 2.44 19.68
CA TYR A 222 5.26 3.25 20.07
C TYR A 222 5.43 4.44 19.13
N ALA A 223 5.41 4.22 17.80
CA ALA A 223 5.49 5.30 16.82
C ALA A 223 4.38 6.35 17.00
N ARG A 224 3.12 5.91 17.24
CA ARG A 224 1.98 6.79 17.54
C ARG A 224 2.14 7.58 18.84
N GLU A 225 2.76 6.98 19.84
CA GLU A 225 3.02 7.57 21.16
C GLU A 225 4.29 8.44 21.19
N THR A 226 5.07 8.46 20.11
CA THR A 226 6.36 9.15 20.01
C THR A 226 6.39 10.11 18.82
N TYR A 227 7.16 9.82 17.78
CA TYR A 227 7.45 10.75 16.68
C TYR A 227 6.24 11.05 15.78
N MET A 228 5.14 10.31 15.86
CA MET A 228 3.91 10.63 15.11
C MET A 228 3.00 11.66 15.81
N LYS A 229 3.33 12.06 17.05
CA LYS A 229 2.62 13.13 17.76
C LYS A 229 2.70 14.44 17.00
N LEU A 230 1.57 14.90 16.45
CA LEU A 230 1.51 16.05 15.55
C LEU A 230 1.99 17.35 16.23
N GLU A 231 1.86 17.46 17.56
CA GLU A 231 2.37 18.58 18.34
C GLU A 231 3.89 18.76 18.26
N LEU A 232 4.64 17.68 17.96
CA LEU A 232 6.10 17.74 17.79
C LEU A 232 6.50 18.35 16.44
N TRP A 233 5.57 18.48 15.50
CA TRP A 233 5.83 18.90 14.11
C TRP A 233 5.60 20.40 13.85
N ARG A 234 5.20 21.15 14.88
CA ARG A 234 4.94 22.60 14.82
C ARG A 234 3.96 22.92 13.69
N ASP A 235 4.34 23.79 12.77
CA ASP A 235 3.57 24.22 11.59
C ASP A 235 3.76 23.33 10.36
N LEU A 236 4.68 22.35 10.39
CA LEU A 236 4.87 21.41 9.28
C LEU A 236 3.70 20.43 9.22
N LYS A 237 2.91 20.48 8.14
CA LYS A 237 1.76 19.61 7.94
C LYS A 237 2.23 18.22 7.50
N VAL A 238 2.44 17.33 8.46
CA VAL A 238 2.86 15.95 8.26
C VAL A 238 1.71 14.96 8.45
N GLN A 239 1.71 13.87 7.70
CA GLN A 239 0.88 12.69 7.97
C GLN A 239 1.70 11.42 7.85
N PHE A 240 1.27 10.37 8.55
CA PHE A 240 1.97 9.09 8.65
C PHE A 240 1.06 7.96 8.17
N VAL A 241 1.63 7.01 7.44
CA VAL A 241 0.91 5.84 6.93
C VAL A 241 1.72 4.58 7.17
N PHE A 242 1.17 3.66 7.96
CA PHE A 242 1.72 2.31 8.06
C PHE A 242 1.31 1.49 6.84
N VAL A 243 2.27 0.77 6.27
CA VAL A 243 2.02 -0.17 5.17
C VAL A 243 2.26 -1.60 5.64
N VAL A 244 1.21 -2.42 5.56
CA VAL A 244 1.20 -3.81 6.01
C VAL A 244 0.48 -4.70 4.99
N GLY A 245 0.79 -5.99 5.01
CA GLY A 245 0.03 -7.01 4.28
C GLY A 245 -0.95 -7.77 5.18
N LEU A 246 -1.25 -9.00 4.80
CA LEU A 246 -2.11 -9.93 5.55
C LEU A 246 -1.27 -11.03 6.23
N PRO A 247 -1.75 -11.61 7.36
CA PRO A 247 -1.12 -12.76 7.98
C PRO A 247 -0.97 -13.95 7.02
N THR A 248 0.16 -14.65 7.09
CA THR A 248 0.42 -15.86 6.29
C THR A 248 -0.12 -17.09 7.03
N PRO A 249 -1.05 -17.87 6.44
CA PRO A 249 -1.60 -19.09 7.07
C PRO A 249 -0.52 -20.07 7.53
N ASN A 250 0.42 -20.39 6.65
CA ASN A 250 1.53 -21.32 6.89
C ASN A 250 2.87 -20.59 6.83
N GLU A 251 3.08 -19.65 7.74
CA GLU A 251 4.34 -18.91 7.82
C GLU A 251 5.48 -19.80 8.30
N THR A 252 6.64 -19.70 7.65
CA THR A 252 7.86 -20.43 7.98
C THR A 252 9.04 -19.46 7.99
N ASP A 253 10.01 -19.73 8.86
CA ASP A 253 11.30 -19.04 8.89
C ASP A 253 12.26 -19.56 7.81
N ILE A 254 11.99 -20.78 7.31
CA ILE A 254 12.82 -21.46 6.33
C ILE A 254 12.18 -21.29 4.96
N TYR A 255 12.94 -20.67 4.08
CA TYR A 255 12.59 -20.51 2.68
C TYR A 255 13.56 -21.33 1.82
N HIS A 256 13.02 -21.95 0.78
CA HIS A 256 13.79 -22.75 -0.15
C HIS A 256 13.70 -22.12 -1.55
N PHE A 257 14.83 -21.82 -2.16
CA PHE A 257 14.88 -21.38 -3.55
C PHE A 257 16.22 -21.77 -4.16
N GLU A 258 16.22 -22.15 -5.44
CA GLU A 258 17.44 -22.52 -6.18
C GLU A 258 18.38 -23.48 -5.41
N GLY A 259 17.79 -24.47 -4.71
CA GLY A 259 18.54 -25.50 -3.99
C GLY A 259 19.18 -25.06 -2.66
N VAL A 260 18.95 -23.82 -2.20
CA VAL A 260 19.41 -23.34 -0.89
C VAL A 260 18.27 -23.18 0.10
N ASN A 261 18.59 -23.39 1.38
CA ASN A 261 17.71 -23.14 2.50
C ASN A 261 18.13 -21.83 3.17
N VAL A 262 17.16 -20.95 3.38
CA VAL A 262 17.39 -19.63 3.95
C VAL A 262 16.56 -19.50 5.20
N ASN A 263 17.22 -19.37 6.33
CA ASN A 263 16.58 -19.07 7.60
C ASN A 263 16.71 -17.58 7.91
N LEU A 264 15.58 -16.90 8.11
CA LEU A 264 15.57 -15.45 8.31
C LEU A 264 15.85 -15.01 9.76
N TYR A 265 15.65 -15.89 10.75
CA TYR A 265 15.83 -15.64 12.19
C TYR A 265 15.39 -14.22 12.65
N ARG A 266 14.12 -13.83 12.40
CA ARG A 266 13.64 -12.45 12.66
C ARG A 266 12.74 -12.33 13.89
N ASP A 267 12.73 -11.15 14.50
CA ASP A 267 11.82 -10.81 15.60
C ASP A 267 10.35 -10.82 15.17
N ALA A 268 10.06 -10.39 13.94
CA ALA A 268 8.70 -10.49 13.37
C ALA A 268 8.18 -11.93 13.36
N LEU A 269 9.05 -12.94 13.20
CA LEU A 269 8.66 -14.34 13.22
C LEU A 269 8.52 -14.88 14.65
N LYS A 270 9.29 -14.36 15.63
CA LYS A 270 8.99 -14.57 17.06
C LYS A 270 7.57 -14.10 17.39
N LEU A 271 7.19 -12.91 16.91
CA LEU A 271 5.83 -12.38 17.08
C LEU A 271 4.78 -13.22 16.33
N SER A 272 5.11 -13.69 15.12
CA SER A 272 4.25 -14.58 14.35
C SER A 272 3.91 -15.87 15.13
N LYS A 273 4.85 -16.44 15.89
CA LYS A 273 4.62 -17.66 16.69
C LYS A 273 3.51 -17.49 17.74
N ILE A 274 3.30 -16.29 18.27
CA ILE A 274 2.19 -15.98 19.19
C ILE A 274 0.83 -16.25 18.52
N TYR A 275 0.74 -16.06 17.20
CA TYR A 275 -0.47 -16.25 16.42
C TYR A 275 -0.46 -17.56 15.62
N ALA A 276 0.46 -18.48 15.90
CA ALA A 276 0.61 -19.72 15.14
C ALA A 276 -0.66 -20.60 15.19
N ASN A 277 -1.35 -20.62 16.32
CA ASN A 277 -2.58 -21.38 16.51
C ASN A 277 -3.78 -20.78 15.76
N SER A 278 -3.78 -19.46 15.51
CA SER A 278 -4.82 -18.83 14.70
C SER A 278 -4.35 -17.49 14.13
N ARG A 279 -4.15 -17.47 12.81
CA ARG A 279 -3.83 -16.23 12.06
C ARG A 279 -5.00 -15.26 12.01
N TRP A 280 -6.22 -15.76 12.21
CA TRP A 280 -7.40 -14.93 12.32
C TRP A 280 -7.30 -13.96 13.51
N LEU A 281 -6.70 -14.34 14.63
CA LEU A 281 -6.50 -13.44 15.78
C LEU A 281 -5.66 -12.21 15.40
N ALA A 282 -4.58 -12.41 14.65
CA ALA A 282 -3.76 -11.31 14.13
C ALA A 282 -4.55 -10.44 13.14
N ALA A 283 -5.30 -11.05 12.22
CA ALA A 283 -6.16 -10.33 11.28
C ALA A 283 -7.24 -9.52 12.00
N LYS A 284 -7.85 -10.07 13.06
CA LYS A 284 -8.86 -9.38 13.87
C LYS A 284 -8.28 -8.21 14.64
N LYS A 285 -7.09 -8.38 15.22
CA LYS A 285 -6.36 -7.29 15.87
C LYS A 285 -6.00 -6.18 14.90
N LEU A 286 -5.53 -6.53 13.69
CA LEU A 286 -5.27 -5.58 12.61
C LEU A 286 -6.54 -4.83 12.17
N GLU A 287 -7.67 -5.51 12.06
CA GLU A 287 -8.95 -4.88 11.72
C GLU A 287 -9.31 -3.80 12.73
N ASN A 288 -9.28 -4.13 14.02
CA ASN A 288 -9.55 -3.20 15.10
C ASN A 288 -8.56 -2.02 15.09
N GLU A 289 -7.26 -2.27 14.97
CA GLU A 289 -6.24 -1.23 14.87
C GLU A 289 -6.52 -0.27 13.71
N SER A 290 -6.72 -0.81 12.51
CA SER A 290 -6.97 -0.02 11.30
C SER A 290 -8.24 0.84 11.42
N LYS A 291 -9.26 0.34 12.13
CA LYS A 291 -10.52 1.05 12.38
C LYS A 291 -10.34 2.21 13.34
N VAL A 292 -9.55 2.02 14.40
CA VAL A 292 -9.31 3.02 15.45
C VAL A 292 -8.42 4.14 14.94
N TYR A 293 -7.27 3.82 14.35
CA TYR A 293 -6.25 4.82 14.03
C TYR A 293 -6.41 5.42 12.63
N GLN A 294 -6.95 4.66 11.67
CA GLN A 294 -7.26 5.09 10.29
C GLN A 294 -6.02 5.55 9.48
N ASP A 295 -4.83 5.09 9.88
CA ASP A 295 -3.51 5.45 9.36
C ASP A 295 -2.81 4.28 8.65
N MET A 296 -3.57 3.29 8.16
CA MET A 296 -3.03 2.05 7.61
C MET A 296 -3.43 1.81 6.15
N LEU A 297 -2.43 1.58 5.30
CA LEU A 297 -2.57 0.96 3.99
C LEU A 297 -2.35 -0.56 4.13
N ILE A 298 -3.40 -1.34 3.87
CA ILE A 298 -3.36 -2.81 3.99
C ILE A 298 -3.53 -3.42 2.61
N GLY A 299 -2.44 -3.97 2.08
CA GLY A 299 -2.43 -4.66 0.80
C GLY A 299 -2.88 -6.12 0.91
N SER A 300 -3.45 -6.64 -0.17
CA SER A 300 -3.79 -8.05 -0.31
C SER A 300 -2.56 -8.83 -0.81
N PHE A 301 -1.55 -8.95 0.04
CA PHE A 301 -0.40 -9.83 -0.13
C PHE A 301 -0.05 -10.43 1.23
N TYR A 302 0.58 -11.61 1.25
CA TYR A 302 1.11 -12.15 2.50
C TYR A 302 2.30 -11.34 2.96
N ASP A 303 2.24 -10.84 4.19
CA ASP A 303 3.25 -9.95 4.76
C ASP A 303 4.48 -10.74 5.23
N THR A 304 5.33 -11.11 4.29
CA THR A 304 6.58 -11.85 4.52
C THR A 304 7.78 -11.07 3.98
N TYR A 305 8.98 -11.43 4.44
CA TYR A 305 10.21 -10.76 4.03
C TYR A 305 10.42 -10.78 2.50
N PHE A 306 10.17 -11.91 1.84
CA PHE A 306 10.33 -12.00 0.39
C PHE A 306 9.17 -11.41 -0.42
N ASN A 307 8.14 -10.89 0.24
CA ASN A 307 7.08 -10.10 -0.37
C ASN A 307 7.24 -8.58 -0.11
N LEU A 308 8.37 -8.14 0.47
CA LEU A 308 8.63 -6.71 0.70
C LEU A 308 8.53 -5.88 -0.59
N THR A 309 8.95 -6.42 -1.74
CA THR A 309 8.80 -5.71 -3.02
C THR A 309 7.35 -5.47 -3.40
N LEU A 310 6.42 -6.38 -3.06
CA LEU A 310 4.99 -6.15 -3.29
C LEU A 310 4.44 -5.09 -2.35
N LYS A 311 4.93 -5.05 -1.11
CA LYS A 311 4.63 -3.97 -0.17
C LYS A 311 5.10 -2.64 -0.74
N LEU A 312 6.35 -2.55 -1.20
CA LEU A 312 6.90 -1.36 -1.85
C LEU A 312 6.07 -0.92 -3.05
N MET A 313 5.78 -1.83 -3.98
CA MET A 313 4.95 -1.52 -5.15
C MET A 313 3.54 -1.04 -4.76
N SER A 314 2.94 -1.64 -3.73
CA SER A 314 1.62 -1.23 -3.21
C SER A 314 1.66 0.19 -2.63
N THR A 315 2.72 0.52 -1.89
CA THR A 315 2.98 1.86 -1.35
C THR A 315 3.03 2.90 -2.48
N TYR A 316 3.86 2.66 -3.49
CA TYR A 316 4.07 3.62 -4.60
C TYR A 316 2.83 3.74 -5.48
N ARG A 317 2.11 2.63 -5.73
CA ARG A 317 0.87 2.65 -6.49
C ARG A 317 -0.19 3.47 -5.79
N TRP A 318 -0.43 3.20 -4.51
CA TRP A 318 -1.41 3.94 -3.72
C TRP A 318 -1.05 5.43 -3.64
N ALA A 319 0.20 5.77 -3.34
CA ALA A 319 0.65 7.15 -3.25
C ALA A 319 0.47 7.90 -4.58
N ALA A 320 0.89 7.30 -5.70
CA ALA A 320 0.75 7.93 -7.02
C ALA A 320 -0.70 8.10 -7.47
N THR A 321 -1.61 7.20 -7.04
CA THR A 321 -3.03 7.27 -7.42
C THR A 321 -3.83 8.23 -6.55
N PHE A 322 -3.61 8.23 -5.23
CA PHE A 322 -4.48 8.95 -4.29
C PHE A 322 -3.86 10.22 -3.71
N CYS A 323 -2.53 10.28 -3.64
CA CYS A 323 -1.80 11.37 -3.03
C CYS A 323 -1.14 12.31 -4.04
N ASP A 324 -1.42 12.15 -5.35
CA ASP A 324 -0.88 13.06 -6.36
C ASP A 324 -1.28 14.51 -6.04
N GLN A 325 -0.30 15.41 -6.07
CA GLN A 325 -0.45 16.84 -5.75
C GLN A 325 -0.91 17.17 -4.32
N LYS A 326 -1.06 16.16 -3.43
CA LYS A 326 -1.43 16.35 -2.02
C LYS A 326 -0.24 16.71 -1.14
N THR A 327 0.95 16.24 -1.51
CA THR A 327 2.20 16.55 -0.84
C THR A 327 3.32 16.74 -1.86
N PRO A 328 4.34 17.58 -1.58
CA PRO A 328 5.52 17.66 -2.42
C PRO A 328 6.54 16.56 -2.11
N LEU A 329 6.51 15.95 -0.91
CA LEU A 329 7.59 15.13 -0.38
C LEU A 329 7.08 13.88 0.33
N TYR A 330 7.84 12.81 0.17
CA TYR A 330 7.65 11.56 0.89
C TYR A 330 8.94 11.17 1.61
N ILE A 331 8.82 10.75 2.87
CA ILE A 331 9.88 10.01 3.56
C ILE A 331 9.41 8.57 3.74
N PHE A 332 10.28 7.61 3.47
CA PHE A 332 10.06 6.19 3.67
C PHE A 332 11.00 5.71 4.77
N ILE A 333 10.46 4.98 5.75
CA ILE A 333 11.23 4.38 6.85
C ILE A 333 10.69 2.97 7.17
N ASP A 334 11.52 2.16 7.83
CA ASP A 334 11.11 0.88 8.42
C ASP A 334 10.64 1.09 9.88
N ASP A 335 9.85 0.16 10.41
CA ASP A 335 9.25 0.28 11.76
C ASP A 335 10.20 0.04 12.94
N ASP A 336 11.47 -0.27 12.67
CA ASP A 336 12.59 -0.23 13.62
C ASP A 336 13.35 1.11 13.60
N TYR A 337 12.94 2.08 12.78
CA TYR A 337 13.49 3.43 12.78
C TYR A 337 12.44 4.48 13.17
N VAL A 338 12.91 5.61 13.69
CA VAL A 338 12.08 6.76 14.05
C VAL A 338 12.54 8.01 13.31
N LEU A 339 11.63 8.97 13.11
CA LEU A 339 11.98 10.31 12.66
C LEU A 339 12.21 11.25 13.86
N LEU A 340 13.20 12.13 13.74
CA LEU A 340 13.46 13.19 14.71
C LEU A 340 12.78 14.49 14.26
N PRO A 341 11.63 14.90 14.86
CA PRO A 341 10.77 15.93 14.31
C PRO A 341 11.49 17.26 14.06
N ASN A 342 12.27 17.74 15.03
CA ASN A 342 13.01 19.00 14.90
C ASN A 342 14.02 18.98 13.74
N ASN A 343 14.76 17.88 13.59
CA ASN A 343 15.74 17.73 12.52
C ASN A 343 15.04 17.60 11.16
N THR A 344 13.93 16.86 11.09
CA THR A 344 13.14 16.73 9.86
C THR A 344 12.53 18.06 9.42
N ILE A 345 11.95 18.85 10.34
CA ILE A 345 11.45 20.20 10.05
C ILE A 345 12.56 21.08 9.47
N ASN A 346 13.74 21.07 10.10
CA ASN A 346 14.89 21.84 9.64
C ASN A 346 15.37 21.40 8.26
N LEU A 347 15.37 20.09 7.98
CA LEU A 347 15.68 19.56 6.66
C LEU A 347 14.68 20.05 5.62
N VAL A 348 13.38 19.82 5.83
CA VAL A 348 12.33 20.16 4.85
C VAL A 348 12.34 21.66 4.54
N ARG A 349 12.52 22.53 5.54
CA ARG A 349 12.58 23.99 5.34
C ARG A 349 13.80 24.47 4.57
N LYS A 350 14.91 23.73 4.61
CA LYS A 350 16.12 24.05 3.83
C LYS A 350 15.98 23.68 2.36
N LEU A 351 15.02 22.82 2.00
CA LEU A 351 14.79 22.43 0.61
C LEU A 351 14.10 23.59 -0.13
N ASN A 352 14.79 24.16 -1.11
CA ASN A 352 14.16 25.16 -1.98
C ASN A 352 13.16 24.51 -2.96
N ALA A 353 12.21 25.29 -3.47
CA ALA A 353 11.11 24.80 -4.31
C ALA A 353 11.57 24.09 -5.61
N SER A 354 12.73 24.45 -6.15
CA SER A 354 13.29 23.80 -7.34
C SER A 354 13.82 22.40 -6.98
N PHE A 355 14.59 22.32 -5.89
CA PHE A 355 15.21 21.08 -5.42
C PHE A 355 14.18 20.07 -4.93
N ILE A 356 13.10 20.53 -4.28
CA ILE A 356 12.00 19.66 -3.81
C ILE A 356 11.44 18.80 -4.93
N LYS A 357 11.32 19.32 -6.16
CA LYS A 357 10.72 18.57 -7.28
C LYS A 357 11.57 17.39 -7.75
N SER A 358 12.86 17.40 -7.49
CA SER A 358 13.83 16.40 -7.98
C SER A 358 14.57 15.67 -6.88
N ILE A 359 14.21 15.84 -5.61
CA ILE A 359 14.93 15.21 -4.50
C ILE A 359 14.79 13.68 -4.53
N ILE A 360 15.93 13.02 -4.42
CA ILE A 360 16.10 11.57 -4.35
C ILE A 360 17.28 11.32 -3.42
N GLY A 361 17.01 11.22 -2.12
CA GLY A 361 18.05 11.29 -1.11
C GLY A 361 17.90 10.28 0.01
N GLY A 362 19.02 9.83 0.56
CA GLY A 362 19.08 8.81 1.60
C GLY A 362 20.50 8.27 1.74
N PRO A 363 20.74 7.26 2.58
CA PRO A 363 22.03 6.60 2.68
C PRO A 363 22.18 5.70 1.46
N VAL A 364 23.15 5.99 0.59
CA VAL A 364 23.31 5.28 -0.68
C VAL A 364 24.27 4.09 -0.52
N HIS A 365 23.77 2.89 -0.81
CA HIS A 365 24.62 1.75 -1.10
C HIS A 365 25.15 1.90 -2.55
N PRO A 366 26.48 1.97 -2.77
CA PRO A 366 27.03 2.03 -4.12
C PRO A 366 26.77 0.72 -4.89
N SER A 367 27.15 0.66 -6.17
CA SER A 367 26.99 -0.58 -6.96
C SER A 367 27.62 -1.78 -6.25
N SER A 368 26.78 -2.76 -5.90
CA SER A 368 27.17 -3.93 -5.13
C SER A 368 27.12 -5.20 -5.98
N ILE A 369 27.97 -6.17 -5.66
CA ILE A 369 27.86 -7.50 -6.26
C ILE A 369 26.57 -8.14 -5.75
N VAL A 370 25.84 -8.77 -6.66
CA VAL A 370 24.63 -9.51 -6.35
C VAL A 370 25.01 -10.79 -5.63
N ALA A 371 24.56 -10.95 -4.39
CA ALA A 371 24.74 -12.19 -3.65
C ALA A 371 24.03 -13.32 -4.41
N ARG A 372 24.75 -14.37 -4.77
CA ARG A 372 24.20 -15.53 -5.47
C ARG A 372 23.82 -16.64 -4.49
N PRO A 373 22.78 -17.43 -4.77
CA PRO A 373 22.43 -18.57 -3.93
C PRO A 373 23.57 -19.59 -3.98
N SER A 374 24.20 -19.88 -2.84
CA SER A 374 25.24 -20.90 -2.69
C SER A 374 25.11 -21.57 -1.34
N LYS A 375 25.44 -22.88 -1.24
CA LYS A 375 25.43 -23.58 0.04
C LYS A 375 26.51 -23.07 1.01
N ASP A 376 27.55 -22.43 0.47
CA ASP A 376 28.74 -22.02 1.22
C ASP A 376 28.69 -20.56 1.70
N TYR A 377 27.59 -19.83 1.44
CA TYR A 377 27.47 -18.40 1.71
C TYR A 377 26.62 -18.10 2.94
N PHE A 378 27.03 -17.14 3.78
CA PHE A 378 26.35 -16.82 5.05
C PHE A 378 25.14 -15.88 4.89
N HIS A 379 25.09 -15.06 3.84
CA HIS A 379 24.05 -14.02 3.64
C HIS A 379 22.92 -14.46 2.69
N LEU A 380 22.44 -15.70 2.81
CA LEU A 380 21.44 -16.24 1.88
C LEU A 380 20.09 -15.52 1.88
N LYS A 381 19.79 -14.76 2.95
CA LYS A 381 18.59 -13.92 3.02
C LYS A 381 18.52 -12.84 1.94
N TRP A 382 19.65 -12.43 1.39
CA TRP A 382 19.72 -11.43 0.32
C TRP A 382 20.15 -12.02 -1.02
N ALA A 383 20.23 -13.35 -1.12
CA ALA A 383 20.67 -14.00 -2.35
C ALA A 383 19.60 -13.93 -3.44
N VAL A 384 20.03 -13.53 -4.64
CA VAL A 384 19.19 -13.37 -5.83
C VAL A 384 19.76 -14.22 -6.98
N SER A 385 18.90 -15.07 -7.54
CA SER A 385 19.29 -15.99 -8.61
C SER A 385 19.52 -15.26 -9.93
N GLU A 386 20.28 -15.85 -10.85
CA GLU A 386 20.45 -15.31 -12.21
C GLU A 386 19.14 -15.28 -12.99
N ARG A 387 18.19 -16.19 -12.69
CA ARG A 387 16.85 -16.17 -13.27
C ARG A 387 16.01 -14.98 -12.83
N GLU A 388 16.26 -14.51 -11.60
CA GLU A 388 15.57 -13.36 -11.00
C GLU A 388 16.26 -12.05 -11.38
N TYR A 389 17.59 -12.03 -11.44
CA TYR A 389 18.38 -10.89 -11.89
C TYR A 389 19.71 -11.36 -12.50
N PRO A 390 19.88 -11.29 -13.85
CA PRO A 390 21.00 -11.93 -14.53
C PRO A 390 22.34 -11.19 -14.37
N TRP A 391 22.34 -9.89 -14.07
CA TRP A 391 23.59 -9.14 -13.93
C TRP A 391 24.29 -9.40 -12.60
N GLU A 392 25.60 -9.29 -12.63
CA GLU A 392 26.48 -9.50 -11.48
C GLU A 392 26.42 -8.37 -10.45
N ARG A 393 25.95 -7.18 -10.83
CA ARG A 393 25.93 -6.00 -9.98
C ARG A 393 24.60 -5.28 -10.01
N TYR A 394 24.16 -4.83 -8.84
CA TYR A 394 23.08 -3.85 -8.75
C TYR A 394 23.57 -2.44 -9.12
N PRO A 395 22.69 -1.59 -9.67
CA PRO A 395 22.93 -0.14 -9.65
C PRO A 395 22.89 0.38 -8.20
N PRO A 396 23.32 1.63 -7.94
CA PRO A 396 23.17 2.24 -6.63
C PRO A 396 21.71 2.18 -6.12
N TYR A 397 21.55 1.94 -4.83
CA TYR A 397 20.24 1.86 -4.16
C TYR A 397 20.33 2.44 -2.73
N PHE A 398 19.21 2.68 -2.07
CA PHE A 398 19.20 3.15 -0.68
C PHE A 398 19.29 1.99 0.31
N TYR A 399 20.02 2.16 1.42
CA TYR A 399 19.85 1.26 2.55
C TYR A 399 18.44 1.38 3.13
N GLY A 400 17.87 0.27 3.62
CA GLY A 400 16.52 0.19 4.17
C GLY A 400 16.25 0.96 5.47
N THR A 401 17.09 1.93 5.85
CA THR A 401 16.89 2.73 7.08
C THR A 401 15.95 3.90 6.85
N GLY A 402 16.05 4.55 5.69
CA GLY A 402 15.07 5.49 5.20
C GLY A 402 15.58 6.38 4.09
N TYR A 403 14.66 6.95 3.32
CA TYR A 403 14.97 7.84 2.20
C TYR A 403 13.85 8.85 1.95
N ILE A 404 14.20 9.96 1.29
CA ILE A 404 13.29 11.04 0.90
C ILE A 404 13.18 11.13 -0.62
N LEU A 405 11.95 11.18 -1.13
CA LEU A 405 11.64 11.35 -2.55
C LEU A 405 10.66 12.49 -2.76
N SER A 406 10.77 13.19 -3.88
CA SER A 406 9.70 14.08 -4.34
C SER A 406 8.47 13.30 -4.78
N SER A 407 7.30 13.95 -4.74
CA SER A 407 6.07 13.37 -5.29
C SER A 407 6.19 13.01 -6.76
N THR A 408 6.92 13.80 -7.56
CA THR A 408 7.17 13.50 -8.97
C THR A 408 7.95 12.20 -9.13
N ILE A 409 8.95 11.95 -8.29
CA ILE A 409 9.74 10.71 -8.35
C ILE A 409 8.91 9.51 -7.89
N VAL A 410 8.06 9.66 -6.88
CA VAL A 410 7.14 8.58 -6.47
C VAL A 410 6.20 8.19 -7.62
N ASN A 411 5.64 9.17 -8.33
CA ASN A 411 4.77 8.93 -9.49
C ASN A 411 5.53 8.24 -10.64
N ASP A 412 6.69 8.77 -11.03
CA ASP A 412 7.54 8.19 -12.08
C ASP A 412 7.94 6.75 -11.74
N ALA A 413 8.35 6.49 -10.48
CA ALA A 413 8.76 5.19 -10.00
C ALA A 413 7.60 4.19 -9.97
N SER A 414 6.42 4.61 -9.49
CA SER A 414 5.21 3.76 -9.48
C SER A 414 4.89 3.21 -10.88
N LEU A 415 5.04 4.06 -11.89
CA LEU A 415 4.83 3.66 -13.28
C LEU A 415 5.96 2.79 -13.80
N ALA A 416 7.22 3.16 -13.55
CA ALA A 416 8.38 2.38 -13.97
C ALA A 416 8.43 0.98 -13.35
N MET A 417 7.91 0.79 -12.13
CA MET A 417 7.76 -0.51 -11.47
C MET A 417 6.90 -1.49 -12.29
N ALA A 418 5.89 -1.00 -13.02
CA ALA A 418 5.07 -1.84 -13.88
C ALA A 418 5.86 -2.47 -15.04
N PHE A 419 6.91 -1.81 -15.51
CA PHE A 419 7.74 -2.22 -16.66
C PHE A 419 9.11 -2.76 -16.23
N THR A 420 9.36 -2.90 -14.94
CA THR A 420 10.64 -3.35 -14.39
C THR A 420 10.39 -4.59 -13.59
N GLN A 421 10.85 -5.76 -14.05
CA GLN A 421 10.49 -6.97 -13.34
C GLN A 421 11.01 -6.95 -11.90
N ASN A 422 10.10 -7.30 -10.99
CA ASN A 422 10.39 -7.36 -9.56
C ASN A 422 11.39 -8.46 -9.21
N ILE A 423 12.11 -8.19 -8.14
CA ILE A 423 12.97 -9.14 -7.43
C ILE A 423 12.53 -9.12 -5.96
N ARG A 424 12.96 -10.11 -5.17
CA ARG A 424 12.56 -10.26 -3.76
C ARG A 424 13.21 -9.26 -2.80
N ILE A 425 14.21 -8.51 -3.27
CA ILE A 425 14.94 -7.49 -2.49
C ILE A 425 14.40 -6.11 -2.88
N ASP A 426 13.58 -5.52 -2.01
CA ASP A 426 12.85 -4.27 -2.24
C ASP A 426 13.79 -3.07 -2.44
N ASP A 427 14.82 -2.94 -1.59
CA ASP A 427 15.78 -1.84 -1.66
C ASP A 427 16.53 -1.82 -2.99
N SER A 428 17.11 -2.97 -3.39
CA SER A 428 17.80 -3.11 -4.67
C SER A 428 16.84 -2.99 -5.86
N TYR A 429 15.60 -3.46 -5.73
CA TYR A 429 14.57 -3.28 -6.75
C TYR A 429 14.28 -1.79 -7.00
N LEU A 430 14.13 -0.98 -5.95
CA LEU A 430 13.95 0.46 -6.09
C LEU A 430 15.15 1.11 -6.80
N GLY A 431 16.37 0.71 -6.47
CA GLY A 431 17.58 1.18 -7.17
C GLY A 431 17.56 0.86 -8.67
N ILE A 432 17.14 -0.35 -9.06
CA ILE A 432 16.96 -0.74 -10.46
C ILE A 432 15.92 0.15 -11.14
N VAL A 433 14.77 0.40 -10.50
CA VAL A 433 13.71 1.26 -11.03
C VAL A 433 14.19 2.69 -11.23
N LEU A 434 14.87 3.29 -10.23
CA LEU A 434 15.38 4.66 -10.30
C LEU A 434 16.51 4.79 -11.34
N SER A 435 17.37 3.79 -11.46
CA SER A 435 18.40 3.75 -12.51
C SER A 435 17.79 3.70 -13.91
N ARG A 436 16.72 2.92 -14.12
CA ARG A 436 15.99 2.88 -15.41
C ARG A 436 15.31 4.21 -15.76
N LEU A 437 14.95 4.99 -14.75
CA LEU A 437 14.45 6.36 -14.91
C LEU A 437 15.57 7.40 -15.12
N ASN A 438 16.83 6.94 -15.25
CA ASN A 438 18.03 7.76 -15.33
C ASN A 438 18.12 8.78 -14.18
N LYS A 439 17.78 8.34 -12.97
CA LYS A 439 17.86 9.15 -11.75
C LYS A 439 19.15 8.85 -10.99
N THR A 440 19.79 9.90 -10.51
CA THR A 440 20.97 9.81 -9.65
C THR A 440 20.54 9.92 -8.19
N LEU A 441 20.96 8.97 -7.36
CA LEU A 441 20.70 9.01 -5.92
C LEU A 441 21.69 9.96 -5.25
N THR A 442 21.20 10.74 -4.28
CA THR A 442 22.02 11.66 -3.49
C THR A 442 22.27 11.05 -2.12
N ASP A 443 23.54 10.85 -1.76
CA ASP A 443 23.89 10.45 -0.39
C ASP A 443 23.63 11.65 0.55
N MET A 444 22.68 11.50 1.47
CA MET A 444 22.25 12.56 2.37
C MET A 444 22.73 12.30 3.79
N LYS A 445 23.45 13.26 4.37
CA LYS A 445 24.02 13.10 5.70
C LYS A 445 23.01 13.00 6.83
N GLU A 446 21.82 13.51 6.57
CA GLU A 446 20.69 13.47 7.47
C GLU A 446 20.14 12.04 7.62
N PHE A 447 20.33 11.18 6.63
CA PHE A 447 19.93 9.77 6.70
C PHE A 447 21.16 8.90 6.94
N ARG A 448 21.15 8.17 8.05
CA ARG A 448 22.26 7.30 8.46
C ARG A 448 21.74 5.90 8.74
N ILE A 449 22.64 4.93 8.64
CA ILE A 449 22.33 3.55 9.03
C ILE A 449 22.41 3.47 10.56
N ASP A 450 23.59 3.78 11.09
CA ASP A 450 23.87 3.83 12.52
C ASP A 450 24.29 5.25 12.88
N ALA A 451 23.35 6.04 13.39
CA ALA A 451 23.61 7.41 13.80
C ALA A 451 24.18 7.46 15.23
N GLU A 452 25.39 7.98 15.38
CA GLU A 452 25.97 8.29 16.70
C GLU A 452 25.42 9.62 17.24
N GLU A 453 25.48 9.83 18.56
CA GLU A 453 24.98 11.03 19.23
C GLU A 453 25.41 12.35 18.55
N LYS A 454 26.70 12.51 18.23
CA LYS A 454 27.21 13.69 17.50
C LYS A 454 26.52 13.92 16.16
N GLN A 455 26.20 12.84 15.45
CA GLN A 455 25.54 12.91 14.15
C GLN A 455 24.07 13.30 14.32
N ILE A 456 23.44 12.81 15.39
CA ILE A 456 22.07 13.15 15.79
C ILE A 456 21.96 14.63 16.11
N GLU A 457 22.88 15.16 16.93
CA GLU A 457 23.02 16.58 17.22
C GLU A 457 23.28 17.41 15.96
N SER A 458 24.06 16.86 15.01
CA SER A 458 24.39 17.55 13.75
C SER A 458 23.25 17.57 12.72
N GLY A 459 22.14 16.89 12.99
CA GLY A 459 20.94 16.93 12.15
C GLY A 459 20.53 15.60 11.51
N ALA A 460 20.91 14.44 12.05
CA ALA A 460 20.34 13.17 11.58
C ALA A 460 18.81 13.19 11.73
N VAL A 461 18.07 12.79 10.70
CA VAL A 461 16.60 12.84 10.69
C VAL A 461 15.98 11.50 10.99
N VAL A 462 16.69 10.40 10.70
CA VAL A 462 16.26 9.02 10.97
C VAL A 462 17.29 8.33 11.85
N ILE A 463 16.84 7.66 12.91
CA ILE A 463 17.68 6.86 13.82
C ILE A 463 16.98 5.57 14.22
N HIS A 464 17.73 4.56 14.66
CA HIS A 464 17.16 3.30 15.15
C HIS A 464 16.34 3.52 16.43
N THR A 465 15.26 2.76 16.60
CA THR A 465 14.31 2.89 17.72
C THR A 465 15.01 2.72 19.07
N ASP A 466 15.86 1.70 19.21
CA ASP A 466 16.60 1.42 20.45
C ASP A 466 17.45 2.64 20.90
N VAL A 467 18.11 3.31 19.96
CA VAL A 467 18.89 4.53 20.26
C VAL A 467 17.96 5.65 20.72
N ALA A 468 16.81 5.80 20.05
CA ALA A 468 15.87 6.86 20.35
C ALA A 468 15.20 6.73 21.73
N GLU A 469 14.92 5.50 22.18
CA GLU A 469 14.35 5.24 23.52
C GLU A 469 15.25 5.80 24.63
N ASP A 470 16.56 5.65 24.46
CA ASP A 470 17.55 6.08 25.44
C ASP A 470 17.76 7.60 25.42
N ILE A 471 17.82 8.22 24.24
CA ILE A 471 18.33 9.60 24.12
C ILE A 471 17.27 10.64 23.77
N ILE A 472 16.04 10.28 23.39
CA ILE A 472 15.01 11.25 22.99
C ILE A 472 13.94 11.40 24.07
N ASP A 473 13.66 12.64 24.46
CA ASP A 473 12.48 12.99 25.24
C ASP A 473 11.30 13.19 24.29
N TRP A 474 10.40 12.21 24.21
CA TRP A 474 9.21 12.25 23.37
C TRP A 474 8.08 13.16 23.89
N GLY A 475 8.25 13.77 25.06
CA GLY A 475 7.41 14.88 25.51
C GLY A 475 7.75 16.20 24.79
N THR A 476 9.02 16.38 24.42
CA THR A 476 9.52 17.62 23.79
C THR A 476 10.06 17.42 22.37
N GLY A 477 10.30 16.18 21.97
CA GLY A 477 10.99 15.83 20.71
C GLY A 477 12.46 16.26 20.70
N GLN A 478 13.08 16.47 21.87
CA GLN A 478 14.47 16.90 22.01
C GLN A 478 15.36 15.76 22.51
N ILE A 479 16.67 15.91 22.28
CA ILE A 479 17.67 15.02 22.87
C ILE A 479 17.69 15.27 24.38
N LYS A 480 17.61 14.21 25.18
CA LYS A 480 17.76 14.25 26.63
C LYS A 480 19.15 14.80 26.92
N LYS A 481 19.23 15.97 27.57
CA LYS A 481 20.51 16.48 28.06
C LYS A 481 20.98 15.56 29.19
N THR A 482 22.06 14.83 28.96
CA THR A 482 22.77 14.08 30.00
C THR A 482 23.44 15.00 31.00
#